data_AF-A0A1V4UQY3-F1
#
_entry.id   AF-A0A1V4UQY3-F1
#
_cell.length_a   1.000
_cell.length_b   1.000
_cell.length_c   1.000
_cell.angle_alpha   90.00
_cell.angle_beta   90.00
_cell.angle_gamma   90.00
#
_symmetry.space_group_name_H-M   'P 1'
#
loop_
_entity.id
_entity.type
_entity.pdbx_description
1 polymer ?
#
loop_
_entity_poly.entity_id
_entity_poly.type
_entity_poly.pdbx_seq_one_letter_code
_entity_poly.pdbx_strand_id
1 'polypeptide(L)'
;MPEDEYRVLEVHKGKVPCLPGKEETIEHCRFCVHSRYFRVRGEYVKSPALAYCLRHRDANEVDLAAVEAVKCGDRRGEGYRSMMSIIG
;
A
#
# COMPACT_ATOMS: atom_id res chain seq x y z
N MET A 1 -7.16 -14.72 4.00
CA MET A 1 -5.76 -14.68 4.46
C MET A 1 -5.78 -14.20 5.89
N PRO A 2 -5.05 -14.81 6.83
CA PRO A 2 -5.05 -14.38 8.22
C PRO A 2 -4.53 -12.93 8.30
N GLU A 3 -5.21 -12.09 9.08
CA GLU A 3 -4.94 -10.66 9.18
C GLU A 3 -3.58 -10.34 9.84
N ASP A 4 -2.97 -11.33 10.50
CA ASP A 4 -1.68 -11.28 11.20
C ASP A 4 -0.44 -11.17 10.30
N GLU A 5 -0.56 -11.20 8.97
CA GLU A 5 0.60 -11.09 8.06
C GLU A 5 0.82 -9.69 7.47
N TYR A 6 -0.02 -8.71 7.81
CA TYR A 6 0.08 -7.37 7.23
C TYR A 6 0.86 -6.40 8.13
N ARG A 7 1.89 -5.76 7.56
CA ARG A 7 2.59 -4.66 8.20
C ARG A 7 1.82 -3.36 8.00
N VAL A 8 1.51 -2.67 9.10
CA VAL A 8 0.85 -1.37 9.07
C VAL A 8 1.91 -0.28 9.15
N LEU A 9 1.92 0.62 8.16
CA LEU A 9 2.82 1.77 8.11
C LEU A 9 1.99 3.06 8.25
N GLU A 10 2.22 3.80 9.33
CA GLU A 10 1.56 5.07 9.58
C GLU A 10 2.08 6.15 8.61
N VAL A 11 1.16 6.99 8.13
CA VAL A 11 1.46 8.07 7.21
C VAL A 11 1.83 9.31 8.00
N HIS A 12 2.99 9.87 7.67
CA HIS A 12 3.45 11.15 8.16
C HIS A 12 3.76 12.05 6.97
N LYS A 13 3.04 13.18 6.86
CA LYS A 13 3.23 14.17 5.78
C LYS A 13 3.18 13.55 4.37
N GLY A 14 2.23 12.64 4.14
CA GLY A 14 2.07 11.97 2.84
C GLY A 14 3.12 10.89 2.52
N LYS A 15 3.89 10.46 3.52
CA LYS A 15 4.89 9.40 3.38
C LYS A 15 4.73 8.33 4.44
N VAL A 16 5.27 7.15 4.15
CA VAL A 16 5.37 6.03 5.09
C VAL A 16 6.83 5.63 5.31
N PRO A 17 7.21 5.17 6.51
CA PRO A 17 8.53 4.59 6.75
C PRO A 17 8.60 3.17 6.15
N CYS A 18 8.74 3.09 4.82
CA CYS A 18 8.69 1.83 4.07
C CYS A 18 9.79 0.84 4.51
N LEU A 19 11.01 1.34 4.72
CA LEU A 19 12.13 0.62 5.31
C LEU A 19 12.79 1.47 6.43
N PRO A 20 13.61 0.86 7.31
CA PRO A 20 14.40 1.62 8.27
C PRO A 20 15.25 2.70 7.57
N GLY A 21 15.01 3.97 7.91
CA GLY A 21 15.72 5.11 7.31
C GLY A 21 15.32 5.47 5.88
N LYS A 22 14.29 4.82 5.29
CA LYS A 22 13.81 5.13 3.94
C LYS A 22 12.30 5.31 3.93
N GLU A 23 11.89 6.55 3.68
CA GLU A 23 10.50 6.93 3.48
C GLU A 23 10.07 6.70 2.03
N GLU A 24 8.79 6.40 1.85
CA GLU A 24 8.16 6.28 0.54
C GLU A 24 6.87 7.10 0.49
N THR A 25 6.54 7.67 -0.68
CA THR A 25 5.30 8.44 -0.84
C THR A 25 4.07 7.54 -0.86
N ILE A 26 2.95 8.02 -0.33
CA ILE A 26 1.66 7.30 -0.44
C ILE A 26 1.21 7.16 -1.91
N GLU A 27 1.67 8.05 -2.78
CA GLU A 27 1.46 7.96 -4.22
C GLU A 27 2.12 6.72 -4.80
N HIS A 28 3.38 6.45 -4.45
CA HIS A 28 4.07 5.22 -4.83
C HIS A 28 3.41 3.99 -4.21
N CYS A 29 2.90 4.07 -2.98
CA CYS A 29 2.17 2.96 -2.36
C CYS A 29 0.94 2.52 -3.18
N ARG A 30 0.29 3.41 -3.94
CA ARG A 30 -0.84 3.03 -4.83
C ARG A 30 -0.44 2.10 -5.95
N PHE A 31 0.83 2.09 -6.32
CA PHE A 31 1.39 1.28 -7.40
C PHE A 31 2.33 0.19 -6.89
N CYS A 32 2.42 -0.01 -5.58
CA CYS A 32 3.29 -1.00 -4.97
C CYS A 32 2.65 -2.38 -4.97
N VAL A 33 3.40 -3.40 -5.41
CA VAL A 33 2.96 -4.81 -5.47
C VAL A 33 2.62 -5.38 -4.09
N HIS A 34 3.17 -4.80 -3.03
CA HIS A 34 2.95 -5.21 -1.64
C HIS A 34 1.78 -4.45 -0.98
N SER A 35 1.31 -3.35 -1.57
CA SER A 35 0.22 -2.57 -1.00
C SER A 35 -1.10 -3.34 -1.09
N ARG A 36 -1.83 -3.45 0.02
CA ARG A 36 -3.08 -4.22 0.11
C ARG A 36 -4.25 -3.37 0.52
N TYR A 37 -4.07 -2.51 1.52
CA TYR A 37 -5.12 -1.61 1.97
C TYR A 37 -4.55 -0.24 2.36
N PHE A 38 -5.38 0.78 2.24
CA PHE A 38 -5.15 2.12 2.79
C PHE A 38 -6.13 2.35 3.93
N ARG A 39 -5.69 3.00 5.00
CA ARG A 39 -6.59 3.49 6.06
C ARG A 39 -7.10 4.89 5.70
N VAL A 40 -8.31 4.88 5.17
CA VAL A 40 -9.32 5.88 4.82
C VAL A 40 -10.08 6.56 5.96
N ARG A 41 -9.63 7.62 6.66
CA ARG A 41 -10.41 8.20 7.79
C ARG A 41 -10.86 7.14 8.82
N GLY A 42 -9.93 6.27 9.24
CA GLY A 42 -10.22 5.12 10.11
C GLY A 42 -10.69 3.83 9.40
N GLU A 43 -11.12 3.87 8.15
CA GLU A 43 -11.62 2.68 7.42
C GLU A 43 -10.57 2.06 6.50
N TYR A 44 -10.50 0.72 6.42
CA TYR A 44 -9.59 0.07 5.47
C TYR A 44 -10.24 -0.11 4.09
N VAL A 45 -9.69 0.59 3.10
CA VAL A 45 -10.07 0.48 1.70
C VAL A 45 -9.03 -0.32 0.92
N LYS A 46 -9.44 -1.10 -0.07
CA LYS A 46 -8.52 -1.88 -0.90
C LYS A 46 -7.57 -0.95 -1.66
N SER A 47 -6.31 -1.38 -1.77
CA SER A 47 -5.29 -0.64 -2.50
C SER A 47 -5.60 -0.56 -4.00
N PRO A 48 -5.44 0.63 -4.65
CA PRO A 48 -5.48 0.77 -6.11
C PRO A 48 -4.57 -0.21 -6.83
N ALA A 49 -3.51 -0.67 -6.15
CA ALA A 49 -2.59 -1.65 -6.71
C ALA A 49 -3.30 -2.96 -7.09
N LEU A 50 -4.39 -3.31 -6.39
CA LEU A 50 -5.14 -4.52 -6.63
C LEU A 50 -6.01 -4.49 -7.89
N ALA A 51 -6.27 -3.31 -8.48
CA ALA A 51 -6.92 -3.21 -9.78
C ALA A 51 -6.15 -3.96 -10.88
N TYR A 52 -4.81 -3.94 -10.78
CA TYR A 52 -3.91 -4.63 -11.71
C TYR A 52 -3.58 -6.06 -11.28
N CYS A 53 -4.08 -6.49 -10.11
CA CYS A 53 -3.93 -7.87 -9.66
C CYS A 53 -4.89 -8.77 -10.45
N LEU A 54 -4.33 -9.70 -11.24
CA LEU A 54 -5.09 -10.68 -12.02
C LEU A 54 -6.11 -11.48 -11.19
N ARG A 55 -5.89 -11.60 -9.87
CA ARG A 55 -6.75 -12.33 -8.94
C ARG A 55 -7.92 -11.49 -8.38
N HIS A 56 -7.75 -10.18 -8.18
CA HIS A 56 -8.75 -9.35 -7.47
C HIS A 56 -9.49 -8.39 -8.39
N ARG A 57 -8.80 -7.73 -9.34
CA ARG A 57 -9.35 -6.76 -10.31
C ARG A 57 -10.33 -5.75 -9.71
N ASP A 58 -10.09 -5.37 -8.46
CA ASP A 58 -11.03 -4.57 -7.67
C ASP A 58 -10.23 -3.64 -6.77
N ALA A 59 -10.33 -2.35 -7.09
CA ALA A 59 -9.95 -1.28 -6.19
C ALA A 59 -10.65 0.01 -6.60
N ASN A 60 -11.22 0.70 -5.63
CA ASN A 60 -11.72 2.05 -5.80
C ASN A 60 -10.56 3.05 -5.71
N GLU A 61 -10.77 4.25 -6.26
CA GLU A 61 -9.84 5.34 -6.05
C GLU A 61 -9.75 5.70 -4.56
N VAL A 62 -8.56 6.09 -4.11
CA VAL A 62 -8.29 6.42 -2.71
C VAL A 62 -8.02 7.92 -2.60
N ASP A 63 -8.77 8.60 -1.72
CA ASP A 63 -8.50 9.98 -1.32
C ASP A 63 -7.19 10.04 -0.54
N LEU A 64 -6.10 10.35 -1.24
CA LEU A 64 -4.76 10.41 -0.67
C LEU A 64 -4.60 11.46 0.43
N ALA A 65 -5.39 12.53 0.41
CA ALA A 65 -5.31 13.58 1.41
C ALA A 65 -5.80 13.11 2.78
N ALA A 66 -6.62 12.06 2.81
CA ALA A 66 -7.20 11.49 4.02
C ALA A 66 -6.57 10.15 4.45
N VAL A 67 -5.46 9.74 3.82
CA VAL A 67 -4.76 8.50 4.18
C VAL A 67 -3.99 8.68 5.48
N GLU A 68 -4.26 7.78 6.41
CA GLU A 68 -3.60 7.72 7.72
C GLU A 68 -2.56 6.60 7.80
N ALA A 69 -2.77 5.49 7.09
CA ALA A 69 -1.85 4.35 7.12
C ALA A 69 -1.96 3.50 5.84
N VAL A 70 -0.95 2.67 5.61
CA VAL A 70 -0.94 1.66 4.54
C VAL A 70 -0.68 0.28 5.14
N LYS A 71 -1.52 -0.70 4.80
CA LYS A 71 -1.29 -2.12 5.09
C LYS A 71 -0.56 -2.77 3.92
N CYS A 72 0.64 -3.27 4.19
CA CYS A 72 1.48 -3.97 3.24
C CYS A 72 1.49 -5.47 3.52
N GLY A 73 1.43 -6.28 2.46
CA GLY A 73 1.60 -7.74 2.50
C GLY A 73 3.05 -8.20 2.38
N ASP A 74 4.02 -7.32 2.61
CA ASP A 74 5.42 -7.71 2.70
C ASP A 74 5.72 -8.21 4.13
N ARG A 75 6.21 -9.43 4.25
CA ARG A 75 6.38 -10.07 5.57
C ARG A 75 7.60 -9.56 6.34
N ARG A 76 8.56 -8.92 5.66
CA ARG A 76 9.90 -8.61 6.22
C ARG A 76 10.45 -7.22 5.89
N GLY A 77 9.65 -6.31 5.35
CA GLY A 77 10.21 -5.04 4.87
C GLY A 77 10.98 -5.24 3.57
N GLU A 78 10.28 -5.70 2.53
CA GLU A 78 10.87 -5.89 1.19
C GLU A 78 11.06 -4.54 0.47
N GLY A 79 10.33 -3.52 0.91
CA GLY A 79 10.41 -2.16 0.39
C GLY A 79 9.47 -1.92 -0.79
N TYR A 80 9.54 -0.72 -1.35
CA TYR A 80 8.74 -0.35 -2.49
C TYR A 80 9.15 -1.14 -3.74
N ARG A 81 8.15 -1.72 -4.41
CA ARG A 81 8.31 -2.37 -5.72
C ARG A 81 7.14 -2.02 -6.62
N SER A 82 7.42 -1.26 -7.67
CA SER A 82 6.42 -0.82 -8.64
C SER A 82 5.84 -2.02 -9.39
N MET A 83 4.51 -2.05 -9.53
CA MET A 83 3.85 -3.00 -10.41
C MET A 83 4.17 -2.77 -11.88
N MET A 84 4.50 -1.53 -12.28
CA MET A 84 4.83 -1.22 -13.68
C MET A 84 6.09 -1.98 -14.14
N SER A 85 6.98 -2.34 -13.22
CA SER A 85 8.18 -3.15 -13.50
C SER A 85 7.88 -4.65 -13.65
N ILE A 86 6.65 -5.11 -13.39
CA ILE A 86 6.24 -6.52 -13.48
C ILE A 86 5.40 -6.80 -14.74
N ILE A 87 4.79 -5.76 -15.33
CA ILE A 87 3.95 -5.87 -16.53
C ILE A 87 4.77 -5.65 -17.82
N GLY A 88 6.10 -5.47 -17.68
CA GLY A 88 7.05 -5.33 -18.79
C GLY A 88 7.64 -6.66 -19.24
#